data_AF-A0A2V8LZL6-F1
#
_entry.id   AF-A0A2V8LZL6-F1
#
_cell.length_a   1.000
_cell.length_b   1.000
_cell.length_c   1.000
_cell.angle_alpha   90.00
_cell.angle_beta   90.00
_cell.angle_gamma   90.00
#
_symmetry.space_group_name_H-M   'P 1'
#
loop_
_entity.id
_entity.type
_entity.pdbx_description
1 polymer ?
#
loop_
_entity_poly.entity_id
_entity_poly.type
_entity_poly.pdbx_seq_one_letter_code
_entity_poly.pdbx_strand_id
1 'polypeptide(L)'
;MLTRIDLPDALAEWIQIHIPSAGDLTKIRFRSCRRIPFWWIRGNRNMSGLTLANRVYLRAEYCPIDPANRGTVELVFHELAHVLQFRRHPVLFPFRYLLHHVRYGYANNPAEVEARQFADRLMDQYFRDRE
;
A
#
# COMPACT_ATOMS: atom_id res chain seq x y z
N MET A 1 -19.72 2.05 1.11
CA MET A 1 -19.42 3.40 0.61
C MET A 1 -17.90 3.53 0.46
N LEU A 2 -17.42 4.07 -0.66
CA LEU A 2 -16.00 4.38 -0.87
C LEU A 2 -15.79 5.84 -0.48
N THR A 3 -14.98 6.09 0.52
CA THR A 3 -14.70 7.46 0.98
C THR A 3 -13.27 7.82 0.58
N ARG A 4 -13.07 8.98 -0.04
CA ARG A 4 -11.70 9.48 -0.29
C ARG A 4 -11.04 9.75 1.06
N ILE A 5 -9.77 9.38 1.18
CA ILE A 5 -8.94 9.73 2.33
C ILE A 5 -7.76 10.51 1.81
N ASP A 6 -7.34 11.52 2.55
CA ASP A 6 -6.10 12.23 2.30
C ASP A 6 -5.04 11.75 3.30
N LEU A 7 -3.79 11.67 2.84
CA LEU A 7 -2.67 11.36 3.72
C LEU A 7 -2.45 12.56 4.66
N PRO A 8 -2.12 12.32 5.94
CA PRO A 8 -1.68 13.39 6.84
C PRO A 8 -0.49 14.13 6.24
N ASP A 9 -0.49 15.47 6.31
CA ASP A 9 0.53 16.32 5.66
C ASP A 9 1.95 15.88 6.04
N ALA A 10 2.20 15.67 7.33
CA ALA A 10 3.51 15.21 7.83
C ALA A 10 3.96 13.87 7.21
N LEU A 11 3.04 12.94 6.98
CA LEU A 11 3.35 11.66 6.35
C LEU A 11 3.57 11.82 4.85
N ALA A 12 2.75 12.63 4.18
CA ALA A 12 2.87 12.91 2.76
C ALA A 12 4.19 13.62 2.43
N GLU A 13 4.56 14.64 3.20
CA GLU A 13 5.82 15.35 3.06
C GLU A 13 7.02 14.42 3.28
N TRP A 14 6.99 13.62 4.34
CA TRP A 14 8.05 12.66 4.62
C TRP A 14 8.23 11.66 3.47
N ILE A 15 7.13 11.13 2.92
CA ILE A 15 7.14 10.22 1.76
C ILE A 15 7.77 10.93 0.55
N GLN A 16 7.41 12.19 0.30
CA GLN A 16 7.91 12.95 -0.85
C GLN A 16 9.43 13.15 -0.79
N ILE A 17 9.97 13.35 0.42
CA ILE A 17 11.40 13.53 0.68
C ILE A 17 12.16 12.20 0.53
N HIS A 18 11.68 11.13 1.17
CA HIS A 18 12.42 9.88 1.29
C HIS A 18 12.15 8.88 0.15
N ILE A 19 11.06 9.07 -0.59
CA ILE A 19 10.64 8.18 -1.67
C ILE A 19 10.39 9.02 -2.94
N PRO A 20 11.42 9.62 -3.54
CA PRO A 20 11.26 10.46 -4.73
C PRO A 20 10.66 9.68 -5.92
N SER A 21 10.86 8.36 -5.97
CA SER A 21 10.23 7.48 -6.96
C SER A 21 8.70 7.39 -6.84
N ALA A 22 8.13 7.76 -5.70
CA ALA A 22 6.68 7.90 -5.51
C ALA A 22 6.11 9.09 -6.30
N GLY A 23 6.97 9.95 -6.87
CA GLY A 23 6.59 11.05 -7.74
C GLY A 23 5.54 11.93 -7.06
N ASP A 24 4.60 12.44 -7.84
CA ASP A 24 3.50 13.25 -7.33
C ASP A 24 2.46 12.38 -6.58
N LEU A 25 2.40 12.56 -5.26
CA LEU A 25 1.46 11.84 -4.38
C LEU A 25 0.00 12.20 -4.64
N THR A 26 -0.29 13.38 -5.20
CA THR A 26 -1.67 13.77 -5.53
C THR A 26 -2.29 12.90 -6.63
N LYS A 27 -1.43 12.21 -7.41
CA LYS A 27 -1.86 11.24 -8.43
C LYS A 27 -2.23 9.88 -7.82
N ILE A 28 -1.89 9.63 -6.56
CA ILE A 28 -2.24 8.42 -5.81
C ILE A 28 -3.54 8.68 -5.06
N ARG A 29 -4.56 7.85 -5.30
CA ARG A 29 -5.88 8.04 -4.71
C ARG A 29 -6.12 7.03 -3.60
N PHE A 30 -6.04 7.49 -2.35
CA PHE A 30 -6.39 6.68 -1.18
C PHE A 30 -7.90 6.68 -0.95
N ARG A 31 -8.46 5.50 -0.67
CA ARG A 31 -9.89 5.31 -0.42
C ARG A 31 -10.13 4.36 0.74
N SER A 32 -11.04 4.75 1.63
CA SER A 32 -11.58 3.89 2.67
C SER A 32 -12.70 3.03 2.11
N CYS A 33 -12.72 1.75 2.49
CA CYS A 33 -13.80 0.85 2.14
C CYS A 33 -14.10 -0.16 3.26
N ARG A 34 -15.37 -0.49 3.47
CA ARG A 34 -15.74 -1.63 4.33
C ARG A 34 -15.45 -2.98 3.69
N ARG A 35 -15.49 -3.02 2.35
CA ARG A 35 -15.23 -4.20 1.52
C ARG A 35 -14.23 -3.79 0.46
N ILE A 36 -13.06 -4.41 0.48
CA ILE A 36 -12.01 -4.27 -0.53
C ILE A 36 -12.57 -4.69 -1.89
N PRO A 37 -12.13 -4.09 -3.02
CA PRO A 37 -12.50 -4.56 -4.34
C PRO A 37 -12.33 -6.08 -4.50
N PHE A 38 -13.22 -6.70 -5.27
CA PHE A 38 -13.25 -8.16 -5.47
C PHE A 38 -13.51 -8.97 -4.20
N TRP A 39 -14.23 -8.40 -3.21
CA TRP A 39 -14.62 -9.06 -1.95
C TRP A 39 -15.25 -10.46 -2.08
N TRP A 40 -15.86 -10.78 -3.23
CA TRP A 40 -16.42 -12.10 -3.49
C TRP A 40 -15.34 -13.20 -3.57
N ILE A 41 -14.09 -12.84 -3.84
CA ILE A 41 -12.93 -13.74 -3.80
C ILE A 41 -12.60 -14.02 -2.33
N ARG A 42 -12.60 -15.31 -1.94
CA ARG A 42 -12.44 -15.73 -0.54
C ARG A 42 -11.16 -15.21 0.12
N GLY A 43 -10.05 -15.11 -0.63
CA GLY A 43 -8.79 -14.55 -0.15
C GLY A 43 -8.84 -13.07 0.21
N ASN A 44 -9.67 -12.29 -0.49
CA ASN A 44 -9.74 -10.83 -0.33
C ASN A 44 -10.49 -10.38 0.93
N ARG A 45 -11.14 -11.31 1.65
CA ARG A 45 -11.92 -11.00 2.86
C ARG A 45 -11.06 -10.64 4.06
N ASN A 46 -9.81 -11.11 4.08
CA ASN A 46 -8.86 -10.91 5.17
C ASN A 46 -7.80 -9.85 4.84
N MET A 47 -7.89 -9.18 3.68
CA MET A 47 -6.91 -8.17 3.27
C MET A 47 -7.21 -6.82 3.92
N SER A 48 -6.20 -6.22 4.55
CA SER A 48 -6.28 -4.88 5.14
C SER A 48 -6.23 -3.76 4.10
N GLY A 49 -5.62 -4.02 2.94
CA GLY A 49 -5.51 -3.09 1.83
C GLY A 49 -5.45 -3.79 0.47
N LEU A 50 -5.58 -2.99 -0.59
CA LEU A 50 -5.38 -3.40 -1.97
C LEU A 50 -4.96 -2.21 -2.82
N THR A 51 -3.93 -2.40 -3.63
CA THR A 51 -3.50 -1.42 -4.63
C THR A 51 -3.87 -1.87 -6.04
N LEU A 52 -4.50 -0.96 -6.79
CA LEU A 52 -4.82 -1.12 -8.20
C LEU A 52 -4.27 0.09 -8.96
N ALA A 53 -3.11 -0.08 -9.60
CA ALA A 53 -2.37 0.97 -10.27
C ALA A 53 -2.08 2.16 -9.34
N ASN A 54 -2.75 3.30 -9.53
CA ASN A 54 -2.60 4.50 -8.71
C ASN A 54 -3.70 4.66 -7.64
N ARG A 55 -4.50 3.62 -7.39
CA ARG A 55 -5.60 3.65 -6.43
C ARG A 55 -5.28 2.69 -5.30
N VAL A 56 -5.27 3.22 -4.08
CA VAL A 56 -5.03 2.45 -2.86
C VAL A 56 -6.36 2.37 -2.10
N TYR A 57 -6.77 1.15 -1.79
CA TYR A 57 -7.99 0.87 -1.04
C TYR A 57 -7.59 0.33 0.33
N LEU A 58 -7.98 1.01 1.39
CA LEU A 58 -7.74 0.59 2.78
C LEU A 58 -9.05 0.19 3.43
N ARG A 59 -9.01 -0.79 4.33
CA ARG A 59 -10.18 -1.10 5.15
C ARG A 59 -10.49 0.06 6.10
N ALA A 60 -11.78 0.28 6.33
CA ALA A 60 -12.27 1.38 7.15
C ALA A 60 -11.73 1.41 8.59
N GLU A 61 -11.27 0.28 9.12
CA GLU A 61 -10.65 0.18 10.45
C GLU A 61 -9.26 0.82 10.55
N TYR A 62 -8.57 1.02 9.42
CA TYR A 62 -7.28 1.73 9.34
C TYR A 62 -7.46 3.21 8.95
N CYS A 63 -8.70 3.72 9.04
CA CYS A 63 -9.08 5.05 8.57
C CYS A 63 -9.73 5.84 9.71
N PRO A 64 -9.41 7.14 9.90
CA PRO A 64 -8.42 7.93 9.16
C PRO A 64 -6.99 7.42 9.37
N ILE A 65 -6.08 7.80 8.47
CA ILE A 65 -4.67 7.40 8.56
C ILE A 65 -4.04 8.14 9.73
N ASP A 66 -3.68 7.42 10.78
CA ASP A 66 -2.99 7.96 11.94
C ASP A 66 -1.47 7.84 11.74
N PRO A 67 -0.74 8.97 11.61
CA PRO A 67 0.71 8.97 11.37
C PRO A 67 1.53 8.53 12.61
N ALA A 68 0.91 8.41 13.79
CA ALA A 68 1.55 7.87 15.00
C ALA A 68 1.30 6.36 15.17
N ASN A 69 0.29 5.81 14.49
CA ASN A 69 -0.03 4.39 14.57
C ASN A 69 0.88 3.58 13.64
N ARG A 70 1.74 2.73 14.23
CA ARG A 70 2.68 1.93 13.46
C ARG A 70 2.02 1.03 12.42
N GLY A 71 0.93 0.34 12.76
CA GLY A 71 0.26 -0.59 11.84
C GLY A 71 -0.39 0.12 10.66
N THR A 72 -0.96 1.31 10.89
CA THR A 72 -1.56 2.10 9.82
C THR A 72 -0.50 2.66 8.87
N VAL A 73 0.63 3.16 9.39
CA VAL A 73 1.74 3.68 8.57
C VAL A 73 2.39 2.54 7.78
N GLU A 74 2.61 1.38 8.40
CA GLU A 74 3.14 0.19 7.74
C GLU A 74 2.27 -0.23 6.55
N LEU A 75 0.95 -0.28 6.76
CA LEU A 75 -0.02 -0.59 5.70
C LEU A 75 0.07 0.43 4.55
N VAL A 76 0.19 1.72 4.85
CA VAL A 76 0.35 2.76 3.81
C VAL A 76 1.64 2.54 3.01
N PHE A 77 2.78 2.26 3.65
CA PHE A 77 4.04 2.01 2.95
C PHE A 77 4.00 0.71 2.14
N HIS A 78 3.34 -0.32 2.65
CA HIS A 78 3.13 -1.58 1.94
C HIS A 78 2.34 -1.36 0.63
N GLU A 79 1.20 -0.66 0.71
CA GLU A 79 0.41 -0.35 -0.48
C GLU A 79 1.14 0.60 -1.43
N LEU A 80 1.94 1.53 -0.91
CA LEU A 80 2.79 2.38 -1.74
C LEU A 80 3.83 1.58 -2.53
N ALA A 81 4.39 0.51 -1.95
CA ALA A 81 5.29 -0.39 -2.66
C ALA A 81 4.63 -0.98 -3.90
N HIS A 82 3.36 -1.40 -3.79
CA HIS A 82 2.60 -1.89 -4.94
C HIS A 82 2.36 -0.80 -5.98
N VAL A 83 2.11 0.46 -5.58
CA VAL A 83 2.02 1.57 -6.54
C VAL A 83 3.33 1.72 -7.33
N LEU A 84 4.48 1.62 -6.65
CA LEU A 84 5.78 1.68 -7.31
C LEU A 84 6.01 0.49 -8.24
N GLN A 85 5.63 -0.72 -7.83
CA GLN A 85 5.73 -1.92 -8.68
C GLN A 85 4.84 -1.80 -9.93
N PHE A 86 3.61 -1.31 -9.78
CA PHE A 86 2.73 -0.98 -10.91
C PHE A 86 3.38 0.07 -11.81
N ARG A 87 4.02 1.10 -11.28
CA ARG A 87 4.68 2.12 -12.12
C ARG A 87 5.88 1.57 -12.87
N ARG A 88 6.66 0.67 -12.27
CA ARG A 88 7.79 0.00 -12.93
C ARG A 88 7.31 -0.89 -14.09
N HIS A 89 6.20 -1.61 -13.90
CA HIS A 89 5.68 -2.56 -14.88
C HIS A 89 4.15 -2.55 -14.96
N PRO A 90 3.51 -1.50 -15.53
CA PRO A 90 2.06 -1.29 -15.41
C PRO A 90 1.21 -2.39 -16.01
N VAL A 91 1.68 -2.98 -17.11
CA VAL A 91 0.98 -4.07 -17.79
C VAL A 91 1.39 -5.44 -17.24
N LEU A 92 2.69 -5.69 -17.05
CA LEU A 92 3.21 -7.01 -16.69
C LEU A 92 3.05 -7.34 -15.20
N PHE A 93 3.03 -6.33 -14.33
CA PHE A 93 2.92 -6.52 -12.88
C PHE A 93 1.71 -7.35 -12.47
N PRO A 94 0.45 -7.03 -12.85
CA PRO A 94 -0.71 -7.81 -12.41
C PRO A 94 -0.64 -9.28 -12.86
N PHE A 95 -0.14 -9.55 -14.07
CA PHE A 95 0.02 -10.93 -14.56
C PHE A 95 1.11 -11.68 -13.79
N ARG A 96 2.28 -11.06 -13.58
CA ARG A 96 3.37 -11.65 -12.79
C ARG A 96 2.95 -11.89 -11.35
N TYR A 97 2.24 -10.93 -10.76
CA TYR A 97 1.71 -11.04 -9.40
C TYR A 97 0.78 -12.25 -9.31
N LEU A 98 -0.19 -12.39 -10.22
CA LEU A 98 -1.12 -13.52 -10.21
C LEU A 98 -0.40 -14.86 -10.42
N LEU A 99 0.53 -14.93 -11.37
CA LEU A 99 1.31 -16.13 -11.65
C LEU A 99 2.14 -16.56 -10.42
N HIS A 100 2.81 -15.61 -9.78
CA HIS A 100 3.56 -15.86 -8.56
C HIS A 100 2.66 -16.22 -7.39
N HIS A 101 1.47 -15.63 -7.30
CA HIS A 101 0.50 -15.96 -6.26
C HIS A 101 0.01 -17.41 -6.41
N VAL A 102 -0.22 -17.90 -7.63
CA VAL A 102 -0.56 -19.31 -7.88
C VAL A 102 0.62 -20.23 -7.57
N ARG A 103 1.85 -19.83 -7.94
CA ARG A 103 3.05 -20.67 -7.79
C ARG A 103 3.56 -20.76 -6.36
N TYR A 104 3.51 -19.67 -5.60
CA TYR A 104 4.15 -19.54 -4.29
C TYR A 104 3.17 -19.27 -3.15
N GLY A 105 1.89 -18.99 -3.47
CA GLY A 105 0.92 -18.47 -2.52
C GLY A 105 1.10 -16.97 -2.26
N TYR A 106 0.20 -16.41 -1.45
CA TYR A 106 0.24 -14.99 -1.06
C TYR A 106 1.49 -14.65 -0.25
N ALA A 107 1.78 -15.42 0.81
CA ALA A 107 2.84 -15.11 1.75
C ALA A 107 4.23 -15.06 1.11
N ASN A 108 4.50 -15.92 0.12
CA ASN A 108 5.80 -16.03 -0.54
C ASN A 108 5.83 -15.41 -1.93
N ASN A 109 4.80 -14.66 -2.32
CA ASN A 109 4.83 -13.92 -3.59
C ASN A 109 5.99 -12.90 -3.55
N PRO A 110 6.93 -12.92 -4.51
CA PRO A 110 8.06 -11.99 -4.53
C PRO A 110 7.63 -10.51 -4.45
N ALA A 111 6.47 -10.16 -5.02
CA ALA A 111 5.95 -8.79 -4.94
C ALA A 111 5.52 -8.42 -3.51
N GLU A 112 4.95 -9.36 -2.76
CA GLU A 112 4.54 -9.18 -1.37
C GLU A 112 5.74 -9.15 -0.43
N VAL A 113 6.76 -9.97 -0.70
CA VAL A 113 8.03 -9.97 0.05
C VAL A 113 8.74 -8.62 -0.14
N GLU A 114 8.83 -8.14 -1.37
CA GLU A 114 9.38 -6.80 -1.65
C GLU A 114 8.58 -5.71 -0.94
N ALA A 115 7.25 -5.77 -0.97
CA ALA A 115 6.38 -4.79 -0.32
C ALA A 115 6.57 -4.75 1.20
N ARG A 116 6.69 -5.92 1.86
CA ARG A 116 7.01 -6.00 3.30
C ARG A 116 8.38 -5.42 3.61
N GLN A 117 9.43 -5.84 2.90
CA GLN A 117 10.78 -5.32 3.10
C GLN A 117 10.89 -3.81 2.82
N PHE A 118 10.10 -3.29 1.90
CA PHE A 118 10.00 -1.87 1.64
C PHE A 118 9.31 -1.14 2.80
N ALA A 119 8.17 -1.65 3.25
CA ALA A 119 7.43 -1.09 4.39
C ALA A 119 8.27 -1.10 5.68
N ASP A 120 8.91 -2.23 6.02
CA ASP A 120 9.73 -2.38 7.23
C ASP A 120 10.86 -1.34 7.28
N ARG A 121 11.59 -1.20 6.16
CA ARG A 121 12.70 -0.23 6.07
C ARG A 121 12.24 1.21 6.25
N LEU A 122 11.11 1.57 5.62
CA LEU A 122 10.56 2.92 5.71
C LEU A 122 9.93 3.19 7.07
N MET A 123 9.31 2.19 7.68
CA MET A 123 8.79 2.25 9.04
C MET A 123 9.91 2.58 10.02
N ASP A 124 11.01 1.83 9.98
CA ASP A 124 12.16 2.07 10.84
C ASP A 124 12.75 3.47 10.63
N GLN A 125 12.84 3.92 9.38
CA GLN A 125 13.33 5.27 9.10
C GLN A 125 12.37 6.36 9.58
N TYR A 126 11.08 6.25 9.25
CA TYR A 126 10.06 7.22 9.58
C TYR A 126 9.91 7.43 11.09
N PHE A 127 9.94 6.35 11.88
CA PHE A 127 9.84 6.47 13.32
C PHE A 127 11.13 6.98 13.97
N ARG A 128 12.31 6.63 13.43
CA ARG A 128 13.58 7.22 13.89
C ARG A 128 13.67 8.72 13.65
N ASP A 129 13.18 9.20 12.50
CA ASP A 129 13.21 10.63 12.16
C ASP A 129 12.24 11.47 13.03
N ARG A 130 11.38 10.82 13.82
CA ARG A 130 10.37 11.47 14.68
C ARG A 130 10.72 11.41 16.18
N GLU A 131 11.80 10.73 16.54
CA GLU A 131 12.38 10.72 17.89
C GLU A 131 13.30 11.95 18.10
#